data_AF-A0A2D9M2Z7-F1
#
_entry.id   AF-A0A2D9M2Z7-F1
#
_cell.length_a   1.000
_cell.length_b   1.000
_cell.length_c   1.000
_cell.angle_alpha   90.00
_cell.angle_beta   90.00
_cell.angle_gamma   90.00
#
_symmetry.space_group_name_H-M   'P 1'
#
loop_
_entity.id
_entity.type
_entity.pdbx_description
1 polymer ?
#
loop_
_entity_poly.entity_id
_entity_poly.type
_entity_poly.pdbx_seq_one_letter_code
_entity_poly.pdbx_strand_id
1 'polypeptide(L)' 'MALQPEQKTNLIGDYRTHDSDTGSPEVQVALLS' A
#
# COMPACT_ATOMS: atom_id res chain seq x y z
N MET A 1 0.18 13.47 10.85
CA MET A 1 -0.69 12.28 11.00
C MET A 1 -0.02 11.15 10.27
N ALA A 2 0.17 9.99 10.90
CA ALA A 2 0.79 8.83 10.28
C ALA A 2 -0.27 7.75 10.07
N LEU A 3 -0.24 7.12 8.90
CA LEU A 3 -1.07 5.95 8.61
C LEU A 3 -0.71 4.84 9.60
N GLN A 4 -1.71 4.17 10.21
CA GLN A 4 -1.41 3.07 11.12
C GLN A 4 -0.72 1.93 10.35
N PRO A 5 0.23 1.21 10.97
CA PRO A 5 0.98 0.14 10.31
C PRO A 5 0.08 -0.96 9.72
N GLU A 6 -1.00 -1.29 10.41
CA GLU A 6 -2.00 -2.27 9.96
C GLU A 6 -2.73 -1.79 8.70
N GLN A 7 -3.18 -0.54 8.71
CA GLN A 7 -3.84 0.07 7.55
C GLN A 7 -2.89 0.14 6.34
N LYS A 8 -1.62 0.49 6.58
CA LYS A 8 -0.58 0.48 5.55
C LYS A 8 -0.40 -0.90 4.93
N THR A 9 -0.36 -1.93 5.78
CA THR A 9 -0.14 -3.31 5.34
C THR A 9 -1.33 -3.83 4.54
N ASN A 10 -2.56 -3.51 4.98
CA ASN A 10 -3.78 -3.86 4.26
C ASN A 10 -3.82 -3.18 2.88
N LEU A 11 -3.55 -1.87 2.81
CA LEU A 11 -3.52 -1.14 1.54
C LEU A 11 -2.45 -1.68 0.58
N ILE A 12 -1.25 -2.02 1.07
CA ILE A 12 -0.24 -2.66 0.21
C ILE A 12 -0.75 -4.02 -0.27
N GLY A 13 -1.38 -4.82 0.59
CA GLY A 13 -1.92 -6.13 0.24
C GLY A 13 -3.04 -6.08 -0.81
N ASP A 14 -3.90 -5.07 -0.77
CA ASP A 14 -5.03 -4.90 -1.67
C ASP A 14 -4.63 -4.47 -3.08
N TYR A 15 -3.52 -3.72 -3.21
CA TYR A 15 -3.11 -3.10 -4.48
C TYR A 15 -1.81 -3.65 -5.08
N ARG A 16 -1.10 -4.54 -4.37
CA ARG A 16 0.12 -5.18 -4.90
C ARG A 16 -0.18 -6.03 -6.13
N THR A 17 0.65 -5.89 -7.15
CA THR A 17 0.53 -6.68 -8.40
C THR A 17 1.23 -8.04 -8.31
N HIS A 18 2.21 -8.16 -7.42
CA HIS A 18 2.91 -9.40 -7.08
C HIS A 18 3.33 -9.39 -5.60
N ASP A 19 3.80 -10.51 -5.06
CA ASP A 19 3.95 -10.66 -3.61
C ASP A 19 4.93 -9.67 -2.95
N SER A 20 5.98 -9.27 -3.68
CA SER A 20 6.98 -8.29 -3.25
C SER A 20 6.69 -6.85 -3.69
N ASP A 21 5.56 -6.60 -4.35
CA ASP A 21 5.20 -5.28 -4.83
C ASP A 21 4.75 -4.39 -3.67
N THR A 22 5.60 -3.45 -3.31
CA THR A 22 5.38 -2.49 -2.22
C THR A 22 5.52 -1.04 -2.67
N GLY A 23 5.72 -0.82 -3.97
CA GLY A 23 6.15 0.48 -4.49
C GLY A 23 5.66 0.77 -5.91
N SER A 24 4.80 -0.08 -6.49
CA SER A 24 4.13 0.24 -7.75
C SER A 24 3.32 1.55 -7.67
N PRO A 25 3.09 2.21 -8.82
CA PRO A 25 2.27 3.43 -8.87
C PRO A 25 0.90 3.25 -8.21
N GLU A 26 0.28 2.08 -8.36
CA GLU A 26 -1.01 1.73 -7.78
C GLU A 26 -0.95 1.72 -6.25
N VAL A 27 0.04 1.04 -5.68
CA VAL A 27 0.27 1.00 -4.22
C VAL A 27 0.60 2.40 -3.68
N GLN A 28 1.41 3.19 -4.39
CA GLN A 28 1.74 4.55 -3.95
C GLN A 28 0.52 5.46 -3.94
N VAL A 29 -0.35 5.39 -4.95
CA VAL A 29 -1.59 6.18 -4.98
C VAL A 29 -2.51 5.78 -3.82
N ALA A 30 -2.66 4.49 -3.55
CA ALA A 30 -3.46 3.99 -2.42
C ALA A 30 -2.93 4.45 -1.04
N LEU A 31 -1.62 4.71 -0.93
CA LEU A 31 -1.00 5.24 0.29
C LEU A 31 -1.12 6.77 0.44
N LEU A 32 -1.43 7.49 -0.64
CA LEU A 32 -1.58 8.95 -0.67
C LEU A 32 -3.04 9.42 -0.60
N SER A 33 -4.00 8.52 -0.84
CA SER A 33 -5.44 8.76 -0.72
C SER A 33 -5.94 8.81 0.72
#